data_AF-A0A1B6IWR1-F1
#
_entry.id   AF-A0A1B6IWR1-F1
#
_cell.length_a   1.000
_cell.length_b   1.000
_cell.length_c   1.000
_cell.angle_alpha   90.00
_cell.angle_beta   90.00
_cell.angle_gamma   90.00
#
_symmetry.space_group_name_H-M   'P 1'
#
loop_
_entity.id
_entity.type
_entity.pdbx_description
1 polymer ?
#
loop_
_entity_poly.entity_id
_entity_poly.type
_entity_poly.pdbx_seq_one_letter_code
_entity_poly.pdbx_strand_id
1 'polypeptide(L)'
;EVTNLISWTRIHLMPSMNPDGWQTATEAGGLDYMVGRANNNSVDLNRNFPDLDHIMFGYEQAHIDHNNHLLAMVDRLKEPIQPETKAVMRLIMKVPFVLSANLHGGDLVANYPFDASRSGDLTEYSQSPDDQTFRHLALAYATHHADMALVDRSGCGDGGYNFGKQGGITNGAAWYSIE
;
A
#
# COMPACT_ATOMS: atom_id res chain seq x y z
N GLU A 1 2.72 -28.66 -5.23
CA GLU A 1 3.07 -27.24 -5.03
C GLU A 1 2.31 -26.63 -3.85
N VAL A 2 0.98 -26.51 -3.90
CA VAL A 2 0.16 -25.92 -2.83
C VAL A 2 0.41 -26.55 -1.46
N THR A 3 0.49 -27.88 -1.36
CA THR A 3 0.81 -28.58 -0.11
C THR A 3 2.15 -28.12 0.49
N ASN A 4 3.17 -27.92 -0.34
CA ASN A 4 4.47 -27.45 0.14
C ASN A 4 4.36 -26.01 0.67
N LEU A 5 3.62 -25.14 -0.03
CA LEU A 5 3.41 -23.75 0.42
C LEU A 5 2.77 -23.71 1.82
N ILE A 6 1.67 -24.45 2.03
CA ILE A 6 0.99 -24.45 3.33
C ILE A 6 1.77 -25.19 4.43
N SER A 7 2.63 -26.15 4.07
CA SER A 7 3.48 -26.86 5.04
C SER A 7 4.64 -26.00 5.54
N TRP A 8 5.16 -25.09 4.72
CA TRP A 8 6.33 -24.27 5.04
C TRP A 8 6.00 -22.81 5.35
N THR A 9 4.76 -22.37 5.14
CA THR A 9 4.37 -20.97 5.32
C THR A 9 3.06 -20.86 6.09
N ARG A 10 3.05 -19.98 7.11
CA ARG A 10 1.84 -19.59 7.82
C ARG A 10 1.18 -18.42 7.11
N ILE A 11 0.13 -18.70 6.35
CA ILE A 11 -0.60 -17.69 5.55
C ILE A 11 -1.77 -17.13 6.37
N HIS A 12 -1.86 -15.80 6.46
CA HIS A 12 -3.00 -15.10 7.05
C HIS A 12 -3.76 -14.37 5.94
N LEU A 13 -5.06 -14.60 5.84
CA LEU A 13 -5.92 -13.94 4.86
C LEU A 13 -6.90 -13.02 5.61
N MET A 14 -6.93 -11.75 5.24
CA MET A 14 -7.93 -10.77 5.70
C MET A 14 -8.75 -10.33 4.48
N PRO A 15 -9.92 -10.94 4.24
CA PRO A 15 -10.71 -10.66 3.03
C PRO A 15 -11.20 -9.21 2.94
N SER A 16 -11.49 -8.58 4.07
CA SER A 16 -11.87 -7.16 4.12
C SER A 16 -11.38 -6.53 5.43
N MET A 17 -10.65 -5.42 5.30
CA MET A 17 -10.30 -4.53 6.40
C MET A 17 -11.42 -3.51 6.69
N ASN A 18 -12.22 -3.14 5.68
CA ASN A 18 -13.31 -2.17 5.76
C ASN A 18 -14.66 -2.81 5.38
N PRO A 19 -15.23 -3.68 6.22
CA PRO A 19 -16.52 -4.31 5.92
C PRO A 19 -17.68 -3.30 5.89
N ASP A 20 -17.64 -2.24 6.70
CA ASP A 20 -18.69 -1.21 6.76
C ASP A 20 -18.78 -0.42 5.45
N GLY A 21 -17.61 -0.01 4.92
CA GLY A 21 -17.53 0.64 3.61
C GLY A 21 -17.95 -0.28 2.47
N TRP A 22 -17.57 -1.56 2.52
CA TRP A 22 -17.98 -2.55 1.52
C TRP A 22 -19.50 -2.74 1.47
N GLN A 23 -20.17 -2.81 2.63
CA GLN A 23 -21.63 -2.88 2.70
C GLN A 23 -22.27 -1.64 2.06
N THR A 24 -21.77 -0.44 2.42
CA THR A 24 -22.26 0.83 1.86
C THR A 24 -22.11 0.88 0.33
N ALA A 25 -20.96 0.48 -0.21
CA ALA A 25 -20.72 0.41 -1.64
C ALA A 25 -21.69 -0.55 -2.34
N THR A 26 -21.92 -1.72 -1.74
CA THR A 26 -22.79 -2.77 -2.29
C THR A 26 -24.25 -2.33 -2.30
N GLU A 27 -24.74 -1.72 -1.21
CA GLU A 27 -26.11 -1.20 -1.11
C GLU A 27 -26.37 -0.06 -2.10
N ALA A 28 -25.35 0.74 -2.42
CA ALA A 28 -25.41 1.78 -3.45
C ALA A 28 -25.26 1.25 -4.90
N GLY A 29 -25.08 -0.07 -5.08
CA GLY A 29 -24.99 -0.72 -6.39
C GLY A 29 -23.57 -0.86 -6.96
N GLY A 30 -22.53 -0.44 -6.25
CA GLY A 30 -21.12 -0.69 -6.59
C GLY A 30 -20.59 -0.02 -7.85
N LEU A 31 -21.27 1.03 -8.36
CA LEU A 31 -20.87 1.76 -9.57
C LEU A 31 -20.03 3.00 -9.29
N ASP A 32 -20.18 3.60 -8.11
CA ASP A 32 -19.43 4.78 -7.69
C ASP A 32 -18.21 4.35 -6.86
N TYR A 33 -17.01 4.71 -7.33
CA TYR A 33 -15.74 4.35 -6.71
C TYR A 33 -15.47 5.10 -5.39
N MET A 34 -16.23 6.16 -5.08
CA MET A 34 -16.12 6.91 -3.84
C MET A 34 -17.07 6.41 -2.75
N VAL A 35 -18.22 5.85 -3.14
CA VAL A 35 -19.20 5.34 -2.16
C VAL A 35 -18.66 4.09 -1.49
N GLY A 36 -18.54 4.14 -0.16
CA GLY A 36 -18.00 3.03 0.64
C GLY A 36 -16.47 2.92 0.67
N ARG A 37 -15.73 3.89 0.08
CA ARG A 37 -14.26 3.94 0.17
C ARG A 37 -13.79 4.10 1.62
N ALA A 38 -14.36 5.09 2.31
CA ALA A 38 -14.05 5.38 3.70
C ALA A 38 -14.70 4.37 4.66
N ASN A 39 -14.26 4.33 5.91
CA ASN A 39 -14.94 3.56 6.96
C ASN A 39 -16.25 4.24 7.41
N ASN A 40 -16.95 3.65 8.38
CA ASN A 40 -18.22 4.18 8.88
C ASN A 40 -18.12 5.59 9.51
N ASN A 41 -16.92 6.04 9.89
CA ASN A 41 -16.68 7.39 10.39
C ASN A 41 -16.23 8.36 9.27
N SER A 42 -16.37 7.96 7.99
CA SER A 42 -15.92 8.74 6.84
C SER A 42 -14.41 9.00 6.79
N VAL A 43 -13.60 8.10 7.36
CA VAL A 43 -12.13 8.17 7.35
C VAL A 43 -11.55 7.23 6.30
N ASP A 44 -10.56 7.71 5.53
CA ASP A 44 -9.77 6.89 4.61
C ASP A 44 -8.74 6.06 5.41
N LEU A 45 -8.98 4.76 5.53
CA LEU A 45 -8.13 3.87 6.32
C LEU A 45 -6.68 3.80 5.79
N ASN A 46 -6.46 4.07 4.50
CA ASN A 46 -5.12 4.11 3.90
C ASN A 46 -4.43 5.49 4.06
N ARG A 47 -5.01 6.37 4.88
CA ARG A 47 -4.43 7.64 5.36
C ARG A 47 -4.42 7.74 6.89
N ASN A 48 -4.90 6.69 7.57
CA ASN A 48 -5.12 6.68 9.01
C ASN A 48 -3.97 6.02 9.80
N PHE A 49 -2.98 5.43 9.14
CA PHE A 49 -1.80 4.89 9.81
C PHE A 49 -0.86 6.01 10.28
N PRO A 50 -0.10 5.81 11.38
CA PRO A 50 0.96 6.74 11.74
C PRO A 50 1.98 6.89 10.61
N ASP A 51 2.31 8.13 10.27
CA ASP A 51 3.28 8.49 9.25
C ASP A 51 4.71 8.27 9.77
N LEU A 52 5.26 7.07 9.49
CA LEU A 52 6.64 6.72 9.85
C LEU A 52 7.65 7.19 8.81
N ASP A 53 7.19 7.50 7.59
CA ASP A 53 8.03 7.98 6.49
C ASP A 53 8.61 9.35 6.85
N HIS A 54 7.79 10.26 7.40
CA HIS A 54 8.27 11.55 7.91
C HIS A 54 9.40 11.42 8.95
N ILE A 55 9.30 10.45 9.88
CA ILE A 55 10.32 10.21 10.90
C ILE A 55 11.59 9.67 10.24
N MET A 56 11.45 8.68 9.36
CA MET A 56 12.56 8.04 8.66
C MET A 56 13.32 9.05 7.79
N PHE A 57 12.62 9.85 6.99
CA PHE A 57 13.23 10.90 6.16
C PHE A 57 13.91 11.98 7.00
N GLY A 58 13.32 12.35 8.14
CA GLY A 58 13.96 13.25 9.10
C GLY A 58 15.26 12.69 9.67
N TYR A 59 15.31 11.40 9.98
CA TYR A 59 16.52 10.73 10.44
C TYR A 59 17.58 10.59 9.34
N GLU A 60 17.20 10.33 8.10
CA GLU A 60 18.12 10.35 6.96
C GLU A 60 18.79 11.73 6.82
N GLN A 61 18.01 12.81 6.87
CA GLN A 61 18.52 14.19 6.80
C GLN A 61 19.43 14.54 7.98
N ALA A 62 19.12 14.04 9.17
CA ALA A 62 19.93 14.24 10.37
C ALA A 62 21.13 13.28 10.47
N HIS A 63 21.34 12.40 9.50
CA HIS A 63 22.36 11.36 9.50
C HIS A 63 22.29 10.44 10.73
N ILE A 64 21.07 10.11 11.16
CA ILE A 64 20.81 9.18 12.25
C ILE A 64 20.62 7.77 11.67
N ASP A 65 21.47 6.84 12.07
CA ASP A 65 21.41 5.43 11.64
C ASP A 65 20.36 4.63 12.45
N HIS A 66 19.09 4.99 12.25
CA HIS A 66 17.95 4.30 12.85
C HIS A 66 16.75 4.38 11.89
N ASN A 67 16.40 3.29 11.23
CA ASN A 67 15.40 3.29 10.14
C ASN A 67 14.29 2.25 10.31
N ASN A 68 14.17 1.64 11.49
CA ASN A 68 13.23 0.56 11.77
C ASN A 68 12.66 0.68 13.20
N HIS A 69 11.53 0.01 13.46
CA HIS A 69 10.85 0.04 14.77
C HIS A 69 10.48 1.46 15.27
N LEU A 70 10.12 2.35 14.35
CA LEU A 70 9.92 3.79 14.62
C LEU A 70 8.61 4.15 15.33
N LEU A 71 7.70 3.20 15.58
CA LEU A 71 6.37 3.49 16.13
C LEU A 71 6.42 4.22 17.49
N ALA A 72 7.44 3.95 18.31
CA ALA A 72 7.64 4.63 19.59
C ALA A 72 8.03 6.12 19.45
N MET A 73 8.46 6.54 18.26
CA MET A 73 8.89 7.90 17.95
C MET A 73 7.75 8.76 17.40
N VAL A 74 6.57 8.18 17.19
CA VAL A 74 5.37 8.90 16.78
C VAL A 74 4.90 9.79 17.95
N ASP A 75 5.02 11.10 17.78
CA ASP A 75 4.61 12.11 18.76
C ASP A 75 3.26 12.76 18.41
N ARG A 76 2.83 12.63 17.15
CA ARG A 76 1.60 13.23 16.63
C ARG A 76 0.90 12.30 15.65
N LEU A 77 -0.43 12.34 15.68
CA LEU A 77 -1.30 11.71 14.68
C LEU A 77 -2.05 12.80 13.92
N LYS A 78 -2.24 12.61 12.61
CA LYS A 78 -3.02 13.53 11.75
C LYS A 78 -4.51 13.51 12.15
N GLU A 79 -5.01 12.36 12.55
CA GLU A 79 -6.40 12.12 12.94
C GLU A 79 -6.50 10.96 13.96
N PRO A 80 -7.65 10.76 14.62
CA PRO A 80 -7.84 9.63 15.52
C PRO A 80 -7.71 8.28 14.79
N ILE A 81 -6.93 7.36 15.36
CA ILE A 81 -6.81 5.99 14.84
C ILE A 81 -8.18 5.30 14.89
N GLN A 82 -8.63 4.84 13.74
CA GLN A 82 -9.86 4.10 13.56
C GLN A 82 -9.76 2.68 14.13
N PRO A 83 -10.87 2.05 14.54
CA PRO A 83 -10.85 0.70 15.11
C PRO A 83 -10.22 -0.34 14.17
N GLU A 84 -10.43 -0.22 12.87
CA GLU A 84 -9.87 -1.08 11.83
C GLU A 84 -8.34 -0.95 11.76
N THR A 85 -7.84 0.29 11.63
CA THR A 85 -6.41 0.61 11.65
C THR A 85 -5.74 0.08 12.93
N LYS A 86 -6.36 0.33 14.09
CA LYS A 86 -5.87 -0.16 15.38
C LYS A 86 -5.80 -1.68 15.45
N ALA A 87 -6.80 -2.37 14.89
CA ALA A 87 -6.83 -3.83 14.86
C ALA A 87 -5.70 -4.39 13.98
N VAL A 88 -5.46 -3.79 12.81
CA VAL A 88 -4.38 -4.17 11.90
C VAL A 88 -3.01 -3.87 12.51
N MET A 89 -2.79 -2.70 13.10
CA MET A 89 -1.55 -2.38 13.82
C MET A 89 -1.26 -3.43 14.91
N ARG A 90 -2.26 -3.80 15.71
CA ARG A 90 -2.10 -4.85 16.74
C ARG A 90 -1.79 -6.22 16.14
N LEU A 91 -2.38 -6.56 15.01
CA LEU A 91 -2.10 -7.81 14.30
C LEU A 91 -0.65 -7.85 13.80
N ILE A 92 -0.19 -6.77 13.16
CA ILE A 92 1.19 -6.61 12.69
C ILE A 92 2.19 -6.74 13.85
N MET A 93 1.90 -6.13 15.01
CA MET A 93 2.77 -6.21 16.18
C MET A 93 2.75 -7.59 16.88
N LYS A 94 1.71 -8.40 16.66
CA LYS A 94 1.53 -9.70 17.34
C LYS A 94 2.14 -10.86 16.57
N VAL A 95 2.24 -10.75 15.25
CA VAL A 95 2.71 -11.82 14.36
C VAL A 95 3.94 -11.32 13.61
N PRO A 96 5.05 -12.07 13.57
CA PRO A 96 6.24 -11.68 12.82
C PRO A 96 6.02 -11.89 11.31
N PHE A 97 5.22 -11.02 10.70
CA PHE A 97 5.02 -11.02 9.24
C PHE A 97 6.34 -10.70 8.54
N VAL A 98 6.66 -11.47 7.50
CA VAL A 98 7.86 -11.29 6.67
C VAL A 98 7.51 -10.66 5.32
N LEU A 99 6.36 -11.02 4.77
CA LEU A 99 5.86 -10.53 3.49
C LEU A 99 4.35 -10.28 3.63
N SER A 100 3.88 -9.21 2.99
CA SER A 100 2.47 -8.83 2.93
C SER A 100 2.16 -8.19 1.58
N ALA A 101 0.89 -8.21 1.21
CA ALA A 101 0.33 -7.42 0.12
C ALA A 101 -1.06 -6.96 0.54
N ASN A 102 -1.38 -5.68 0.33
CA ASN A 102 -2.75 -5.16 0.39
C ASN A 102 -3.27 -5.03 -1.04
N LEU A 103 -4.59 -5.19 -1.22
CA LEU A 103 -5.22 -5.22 -2.54
C LEU A 103 -6.15 -4.03 -2.71
N HIS A 104 -5.96 -3.28 -3.79
CA HIS A 104 -6.76 -2.10 -4.15
C HIS A 104 -7.36 -2.28 -5.56
N GLY A 105 -8.43 -1.51 -5.83
CA GLY A 105 -8.96 -1.29 -7.17
C GLY A 105 -8.87 0.20 -7.54
N GLY A 106 -8.76 0.48 -8.83
CA GLY A 106 -8.68 1.84 -9.38
C GLY A 106 -7.69 1.96 -10.55
N ASP A 107 -6.63 1.17 -10.53
CA ASP A 107 -5.68 0.99 -11.63
C ASP A 107 -5.17 -0.46 -11.65
N LEU A 108 -4.32 -0.82 -12.61
CA LEU A 108 -3.73 -2.14 -12.77
C LEU A 108 -2.20 -2.06 -12.71
N VAL A 109 -1.65 -2.13 -11.49
CA VAL A 109 -0.22 -2.00 -11.21
C VAL A 109 0.12 -2.63 -9.85
N ALA A 110 1.34 -3.14 -9.69
CA ALA A 110 1.92 -3.49 -8.39
C ALA A 110 2.71 -2.30 -7.83
N ASN A 111 2.12 -1.61 -6.86
CA ASN A 111 2.71 -0.48 -6.16
C ASN A 111 3.69 -0.93 -5.06
N TYR A 112 4.84 -0.26 -4.91
CA TYR A 112 5.82 -0.58 -3.87
C TYR A 112 6.41 0.67 -3.19
N PRO A 113 6.94 0.54 -1.94
CA PRO A 113 7.42 1.67 -1.16
C PRO A 113 8.57 2.49 -1.77
N PHE A 114 8.77 3.74 -1.36
CA PHE A 114 7.88 4.49 -0.46
C PHE A 114 6.66 5.09 -1.18
N ASP A 115 5.59 5.30 -0.43
CA ASP A 115 4.38 5.97 -0.90
C ASP A 115 4.45 7.50 -0.73
N ALA A 116 5.26 8.00 0.21
CA ALA A 116 5.52 9.42 0.40
C ALA A 116 6.80 9.89 -0.30
N SER A 117 6.75 11.09 -0.88
CA SER A 117 7.90 11.81 -1.42
C SER A 117 8.77 12.38 -0.28
N ARG A 118 10.09 12.41 -0.49
CA ARG A 118 11.02 13.00 0.49
C ARG A 118 11.00 14.52 0.44
N SER A 119 10.75 15.10 -0.74
CA SER A 119 10.69 16.55 -0.96
C SER A 119 9.34 17.15 -0.60
N GLY A 120 8.29 16.33 -0.45
CA GLY A 120 6.89 16.77 -0.38
C GLY A 120 6.27 17.05 -1.77
N ASP A 121 6.98 16.77 -2.86
CA ASP A 121 6.43 16.91 -4.21
C ASP A 121 5.30 15.90 -4.46
N LEU A 122 4.36 16.26 -5.34
CA LEU A 122 3.24 15.39 -5.71
C LEU A 122 3.69 14.10 -6.39
N THR A 123 4.83 14.12 -7.09
CA THR A 123 5.41 12.96 -7.77
C THR A 123 6.93 12.99 -7.63
N GLU A 124 7.51 11.99 -6.96
CA GLU A 124 8.96 11.85 -6.77
C GLU A 124 9.30 10.37 -6.57
N TYR A 125 10.32 9.85 -7.24
CA TYR A 125 10.80 8.49 -6.93
C TYR A 125 11.42 8.46 -5.54
N SER A 126 10.74 7.83 -4.58
CA SER A 126 11.19 7.76 -3.20
C SER A 126 11.75 6.37 -2.89
N GLN A 127 13.06 6.24 -3.10
CA GLN A 127 13.79 4.97 -2.96
C GLN A 127 13.80 4.47 -1.51
N SER A 128 13.51 3.18 -1.27
CA SER A 128 13.72 2.56 0.04
C SER A 128 15.11 1.89 0.14
N PRO A 129 15.64 1.64 1.35
CA PRO A 129 16.88 0.87 1.52
C PRO A 129 16.85 -0.51 0.82
N ASP A 130 15.67 -1.12 0.71
CA ASP A 130 15.41 -2.43 0.08
C ASP A 130 14.76 -2.32 -1.31
N ASP A 131 14.97 -1.21 -2.03
CA ASP A 131 14.31 -0.91 -3.32
C ASP A 131 14.37 -2.06 -4.33
N GLN A 132 15.55 -2.68 -4.49
CA GLN A 132 15.72 -3.81 -5.42
C GLN A 132 14.87 -5.02 -5.02
N THR A 133 14.77 -5.29 -3.72
CA THR A 133 13.94 -6.37 -3.18
C THR A 133 12.47 -6.08 -3.46
N PHE A 134 11.99 -4.86 -3.19
CA PHE A 134 10.61 -4.48 -3.46
C PHE A 134 10.25 -4.52 -4.94
N ARG A 135 11.14 -4.04 -5.81
CA ARG A 135 10.96 -4.16 -7.27
C ARG A 135 10.87 -5.61 -7.71
N HIS A 136 11.72 -6.49 -7.16
CA HIS A 136 11.66 -7.92 -7.44
C HIS A 136 10.33 -8.54 -7.01
N LEU A 137 9.85 -8.22 -5.80
CA LEU A 137 8.55 -8.70 -5.29
C LEU A 137 7.38 -8.20 -6.14
N ALA A 138 7.38 -6.92 -6.51
CA ALA A 138 6.34 -6.35 -7.36
C ALA A 138 6.34 -7.00 -8.76
N LEU A 139 7.51 -7.20 -9.36
CA LEU A 139 7.65 -7.89 -10.65
C LEU A 139 7.17 -9.35 -10.57
N ALA A 140 7.47 -10.05 -9.48
CA ALA A 140 7.03 -11.44 -9.30
C ALA A 140 5.51 -11.58 -9.37
N TYR A 141 4.76 -10.58 -8.89
CA TYR A 141 3.30 -10.54 -9.06
C TYR A 141 2.89 -10.06 -10.46
N ALA A 142 3.39 -8.89 -10.89
CA ALA A 142 2.94 -8.23 -12.11
C ALA A 142 3.19 -9.05 -13.38
N THR A 143 4.31 -9.77 -13.46
CA THR A 143 4.66 -10.59 -14.63
C THR A 143 3.88 -11.90 -14.73
N HIS A 144 3.29 -12.38 -13.63
CA HIS A 144 2.42 -13.56 -13.62
C HIS A 144 0.94 -13.21 -13.73
N HIS A 145 0.58 -11.92 -13.57
CA HIS A 145 -0.76 -11.44 -13.85
C HIS A 145 -0.95 -11.24 -15.36
N ALA A 146 -2.08 -11.73 -15.90
CA ALA A 146 -2.34 -11.77 -17.35
C ALA A 146 -2.12 -10.43 -18.07
N ASP A 147 -2.63 -9.33 -17.50
CA ASP A 147 -2.62 -8.02 -18.16
C ASP A 147 -1.69 -6.97 -17.51
N MET A 148 -1.17 -7.21 -16.30
CA MET A 148 -0.56 -6.13 -15.51
C MET A 148 0.75 -5.63 -16.15
N ALA A 149 1.56 -6.57 -16.66
CA ALA A 149 2.79 -6.28 -17.40
C ALA A 149 2.58 -6.14 -18.92
N LEU A 150 1.34 -6.14 -19.42
CA LEU A 150 1.09 -6.07 -20.86
C LEU A 150 1.34 -4.66 -21.42
N VAL A 151 2.32 -4.52 -22.31
CA VAL A 151 2.76 -3.21 -22.85
C VAL A 151 1.71 -2.56 -23.75
N ASP A 152 0.90 -3.39 -24.44
CA ASP A 152 -0.03 -2.93 -25.48
C ASP A 152 -1.47 -2.73 -24.98
N ARG A 153 -1.75 -2.94 -23.69
CA ARG A 153 -3.07 -2.65 -23.13
C ARG A 153 -3.34 -1.14 -23.04
N SER A 154 -4.62 -0.79 -23.05
CA SER A 154 -5.06 0.54 -22.64
C SER A 154 -4.82 0.75 -21.13
N GLY A 155 -4.51 1.99 -20.74
CA GLY A 155 -4.55 2.39 -19.34
C GLY A 155 -5.96 2.32 -18.76
N CYS A 156 -6.07 2.35 -17.43
CA CYS A 156 -7.35 2.35 -16.74
C CYS A 156 -7.98 3.74 -16.79
N GLY A 157 -9.26 3.83 -17.19
CA GLY A 157 -9.96 5.11 -17.35
C GLY A 157 -9.55 5.90 -18.60
N ASP A 158 -10.26 7.01 -18.85
CA ASP A 158 -10.01 7.86 -20.01
C ASP A 158 -8.65 8.58 -19.89
N GLY A 159 -7.71 8.23 -20.76
CA GLY A 159 -6.36 8.80 -20.76
C GLY A 159 -5.43 8.27 -19.66
N GLY A 160 -5.81 7.20 -18.97
CA GLY A 160 -4.99 6.57 -17.94
C GLY A 160 -3.64 6.09 -18.46
N TYR A 161 -2.62 6.12 -17.60
CA TYR A 161 -1.31 5.59 -17.93
C TYR A 161 -1.31 4.06 -17.95
N ASN A 162 -0.65 3.44 -18.93
CA ASN A 162 -0.45 1.99 -18.93
C ASN A 162 0.88 1.65 -18.22
N PHE A 163 0.79 1.20 -16.96
CA PHE A 163 1.94 0.72 -16.19
C PHE A 163 2.62 -0.53 -16.77
N GLY A 164 1.97 -1.27 -17.67
CA GLY A 164 2.60 -2.35 -18.42
C GLY A 164 3.84 -1.91 -19.20
N LYS A 165 3.89 -0.62 -19.63
CA LYS A 165 5.08 -0.01 -20.25
C LYS A 165 6.30 0.08 -19.31
N GLN A 166 6.09 -0.10 -18.01
CA GLN A 166 7.12 -0.12 -16.97
C GLN A 166 7.22 -1.52 -16.30
N GLY A 167 6.70 -2.57 -16.94
CA GLY A 167 6.67 -3.93 -16.39
C GLY A 167 5.53 -4.20 -15.40
N GLY A 168 4.55 -3.30 -15.30
CA GLY A 168 3.38 -3.45 -14.45
C GLY A 168 3.62 -3.11 -12.98
N ILE A 169 4.69 -2.38 -12.67
CA ILE A 169 5.06 -1.96 -11.30
C ILE A 169 5.21 -0.44 -11.22
N THR A 170 5.10 0.14 -10.02
CA THR A 170 5.45 1.55 -9.77
C THR A 170 5.92 1.76 -8.33
N ASN A 171 6.87 2.68 -8.14
CA ASN A 171 7.11 3.26 -6.81
C ASN A 171 5.92 4.16 -6.47
N GLY A 172 5.47 4.13 -5.22
CA GLY A 172 4.28 4.85 -4.78
C GLY A 172 4.36 6.34 -4.98
N ALA A 173 5.38 6.96 -4.39
CA ALA A 173 5.61 8.40 -4.51
C ALA A 173 5.86 8.86 -5.95
N ALA A 174 6.43 7.99 -6.81
CA ALA A 174 6.61 8.30 -8.23
C ALA A 174 5.29 8.33 -9.01
N TRP A 175 4.29 7.58 -8.56
CA TRP A 175 2.95 7.62 -9.13
C TRP A 175 2.18 8.83 -8.61
N TYR A 176 2.00 8.92 -7.29
CA TYR A 176 1.52 10.09 -6.57
C TYR A 176 1.87 9.95 -5.09
N SER A 177 2.43 11.00 -4.50
CA SER A 177 2.77 11.02 -3.08
C SER A 177 1.52 10.87 -2.23
N ILE A 178 1.59 9.97 -1.26
CA ILE A 178 0.56 9.67 -0.28
C ILE A 178 1.17 9.86 1.10
N GLU A 179 0.48 10.63 1.95
CA GLU A 179 0.81 10.78 3.37
C GLU A 179 -0.42 10.60 4.26
#